data_AF-A0A843L334-F1
#
_entry.id   AF-A0A843L334-F1
#
_cell.length_a   1.000
_cell.length_b   1.000
_cell.length_c   1.000
_cell.angle_alpha   90.00
_cell.angle_beta   90.00
_cell.angle_gamma   90.00
#
_symmetry.space_group_name_H-M   'P 1'
#
loop_
_entity.id
_entity.type
_entity.pdbx_description
1 polymer ?
#
loop_
_entity_poly.entity_id
_entity_poly.type
_entity_poly.pdbx_seq_one_letter_code
_entity_poly.pdbx_strand_id
1 'polypeptide(L)'
;MTERIRIEELIADLRSGTLDVRRAATAKLGASGKEAVEPLIAVMQTGDSDLRWYAANALVLIGSPAIDPLLTAMRGTDEIDLRRYAAAALAEIGEPAIEPLIDIIARAERDLMPFAVMALCRIGEPAVEPLLRLMESPDPDTQERAALILWRMGEPGAGPLAEALKVKDR
;
A
#
# COMPACT_ATOMS: atom_id res chain seq x y z
N MET A 1 4.79 21.86 -25.00
CA MET A 1 4.61 20.47 -24.55
C MET A 1 3.67 20.49 -23.37
N THR A 2 2.58 19.73 -23.40
CA THR A 2 1.67 19.64 -22.24
C THR A 2 2.25 18.69 -21.20
N GLU A 3 1.91 18.88 -19.92
CA GLU A 3 2.40 18.03 -18.81
C GLU A 3 2.09 16.54 -19.05
N ARG A 4 0.94 16.26 -19.66
CA ARG A 4 0.54 14.91 -20.07
C ARG A 4 1.52 14.26 -21.06
N ILE A 5 1.95 14.99 -22.09
CA ILE A 5 2.90 14.47 -23.09
C ILE A 5 4.22 14.13 -22.41
N ARG A 6 4.66 14.97 -21.46
CA ARG A 6 5.88 14.74 -20.69
C ARG A 6 5.79 13.47 -19.83
N ILE A 7 4.65 13.22 -19.18
CA ILE A 7 4.44 12.00 -18.39
C ILE A 7 4.46 10.76 -19.29
N GLU A 8 3.82 10.82 -20.46
CA GLU A 8 3.81 9.71 -21.42
C GLU A 8 5.22 9.39 -21.94
N GLU A 9 6.05 10.39 -22.21
CA GLU A 9 7.47 10.23 -22.58
C GLU A 9 8.28 9.56 -21.45
N LEU A 10 8.11 10.03 -20.21
CA LEU A 10 8.79 9.45 -19.05
C LEU A 10 8.36 7.99 -18.80
N ILE A 11 7.10 7.65 -19.08
CA ILE A 11 6.63 6.26 -19.01
C ILE A 11 7.29 5.39 -20.10
N ALA A 12 7.49 5.93 -21.31
CA ALA A 12 8.20 5.23 -22.37
C ALA A 12 9.68 4.96 -21.98
N ASP A 13 10.30 5.91 -21.28
CA ASP A 13 11.64 5.76 -20.70
C ASP A 13 11.70 4.63 -19.65
N LEU A 14 10.66 4.46 -18.82
CA LEU A 14 10.59 3.33 -17.88
C LEU A 14 10.61 1.96 -18.60
N ARG A 15 9.96 1.88 -19.76
CA ARG A 15 9.81 0.63 -20.51
C ARG A 15 11.09 0.25 -21.27
N SER A 16 11.70 1.22 -21.94
CA SER A 16 12.74 0.96 -22.95
C SER A 16 14.10 1.57 -22.63
N GLY A 17 14.18 2.39 -21.59
CA GLY A 17 15.43 3.03 -21.17
C GLY A 17 16.43 2.06 -20.53
N THR A 18 17.69 2.48 -20.51
CA THR A 18 18.73 1.87 -19.67
C THR A 18 18.40 2.02 -18.18
N LEU A 19 19.10 1.30 -17.30
CA LEU A 19 18.90 1.41 -15.85
C LEU A 19 18.94 2.86 -15.35
N ASP A 20 19.88 3.66 -15.85
CA ASP A 20 20.03 5.08 -15.46
C ASP A 20 18.86 5.93 -15.98
N VAL A 21 18.41 5.68 -17.21
CA VAL A 21 17.24 6.36 -17.79
C VAL A 21 15.98 6.02 -17.02
N ARG A 22 15.75 4.73 -16.70
CA ARG A 22 14.59 4.29 -15.91
C ARG A 22 14.58 4.95 -14.54
N ARG A 23 15.71 4.97 -13.82
CA ARG A 23 15.84 5.64 -12.51
C ARG A 23 15.55 7.13 -12.60
N ALA A 24 16.10 7.82 -13.60
CA ALA A 24 15.86 9.24 -13.81
C ALA A 24 14.39 9.53 -14.14
N ALA A 25 13.75 8.67 -14.95
CA ALA A 25 12.35 8.78 -15.27
C ALA A 25 11.45 8.53 -14.05
N THR A 26 11.75 7.51 -13.22
CA THR A 26 11.04 7.27 -11.95
C THR A 26 11.09 8.48 -11.04
N ALA A 27 12.26 9.10 -10.86
CA ALA A 27 12.40 10.29 -10.03
C ALA A 27 11.60 11.48 -10.58
N LYS A 28 11.63 11.70 -11.89
CA LYS A 28 10.86 12.77 -12.55
C LYS A 28 9.35 12.55 -12.44
N LEU A 29 8.88 11.31 -12.63
CA LEU A 29 7.48 10.93 -12.45
C LEU A 29 7.03 11.11 -11.01
N GLY A 30 7.89 10.78 -10.04
CA GLY A 30 7.67 11.09 -8.62
C GLY A 30 7.45 12.57 -8.37
N ALA A 31 8.31 13.42 -8.95
CA ALA A 31 8.22 14.88 -8.84
C ALA A 31 7.04 15.50 -9.60
N SER A 32 6.48 14.81 -10.59
CA SER A 32 5.25 15.24 -11.28
C SER A 32 4.00 15.14 -10.40
N GLY A 33 4.06 14.46 -9.25
CA GLY A 33 2.98 14.46 -8.27
C GLY A 33 1.71 13.77 -8.76
N LYS A 34 0.55 14.32 -8.40
CA LYS A 34 -0.77 13.68 -8.59
C LYS A 34 -1.07 13.38 -10.06
N GLU A 35 -0.60 14.21 -10.96
CA GLU A 35 -0.80 14.14 -12.41
C GLU A 35 -0.23 12.84 -13.00
N ALA A 36 0.82 12.28 -12.39
CA ALA A 36 1.44 11.04 -12.83
C ALA A 36 0.76 9.79 -12.25
N VAL A 37 -0.12 9.91 -11.25
CA VAL A 37 -0.69 8.75 -10.53
C VAL A 37 -1.51 7.84 -11.45
N GLU A 38 -2.53 8.37 -12.13
CA GLU A 38 -3.39 7.56 -13.00
C GLU A 38 -2.62 6.91 -14.17
N PRO A 39 -1.73 7.64 -14.89
CA PRO A 39 -0.86 7.02 -15.89
C PRO A 39 0.01 5.89 -15.34
N LEU A 40 0.58 6.04 -14.14
CA LEU A 40 1.40 5.02 -13.50
C LEU A 40 0.58 3.79 -13.09
N ILE A 41 -0.65 3.96 -12.59
CA ILE A 41 -1.57 2.86 -12.27
C ILE A 41 -1.94 2.07 -13.54
N ALA A 42 -2.24 2.76 -14.65
CA ALA A 42 -2.55 2.10 -15.92
C ALA A 42 -1.37 1.27 -16.45
N VAL A 43 -0.14 1.76 -16.23
CA VAL A 43 1.08 1.04 -16.58
C VAL A 43 1.27 -0.18 -15.66
N MET A 44 0.98 -0.08 -14.37
CA MET A 44 1.05 -1.24 -13.47
C MET A 44 0.08 -2.37 -13.89
N GLN A 45 -1.09 -2.03 -14.44
CA GLN A 45 -2.06 -3.02 -14.90
C GLN A 45 -1.60 -3.79 -16.15
N THR A 46 -0.83 -3.16 -17.03
CA THR A 46 -0.52 -3.71 -18.35
C THR A 46 0.96 -4.06 -18.54
N GLY A 47 1.83 -3.57 -17.66
CA GLY A 47 3.28 -3.74 -17.75
C GLY A 47 3.77 -5.11 -17.29
N ASP A 48 5.01 -5.43 -17.67
CA ASP A 48 5.76 -6.57 -17.13
C ASP A 48 6.25 -6.28 -15.68
N SER A 49 6.90 -7.26 -15.07
CA SER A 49 7.38 -7.15 -13.67
C SER A 49 8.33 -5.96 -13.45
N ASP A 50 9.22 -5.67 -14.39
CA ASP A 50 10.14 -4.53 -14.30
C ASP A 50 9.38 -3.22 -14.34
N LEU A 51 8.52 -3.05 -15.34
CA LEU A 51 7.77 -1.82 -15.54
C LEU A 51 6.81 -1.55 -14.38
N ARG A 52 6.18 -2.60 -13.85
CA ARG A 52 5.38 -2.54 -12.62
C ARG A 52 6.19 -2.08 -11.42
N TRP A 53 7.41 -2.61 -11.27
CA TRP A 53 8.30 -2.21 -10.18
C TRP A 53 8.67 -0.73 -10.26
N TYR A 54 9.09 -0.23 -11.43
CA TYR A 54 9.42 1.19 -11.58
C TYR A 54 8.21 2.11 -11.40
N ALA A 55 7.03 1.70 -11.90
CA ALA A 55 5.80 2.46 -11.72
C ALA A 55 5.38 2.53 -10.25
N ALA A 56 5.44 1.40 -9.53
CA ALA A 56 5.19 1.36 -8.10
C ALA A 56 6.17 2.25 -7.32
N ASN A 57 7.47 2.24 -7.65
CA ASN A 57 8.45 3.13 -7.02
C ASN A 57 8.17 4.61 -7.30
N ALA A 58 7.74 4.97 -8.51
CA ALA A 58 7.34 6.34 -8.81
C ALA A 58 6.12 6.76 -7.97
N LEU A 59 5.14 5.87 -7.78
CA LEU A 59 3.97 6.11 -6.92
C LEU A 59 4.36 6.28 -5.44
N VAL A 60 5.36 5.51 -4.95
CA VAL A 60 5.92 5.70 -3.61
C VAL A 60 6.52 7.09 -3.46
N LEU A 61 7.27 7.57 -4.46
CA LEU A 61 7.84 8.93 -4.46
C LEU A 61 6.76 10.02 -4.49
N ILE A 62 5.61 9.76 -5.11
CA ILE A 62 4.45 10.68 -5.07
C ILE A 62 3.85 10.74 -3.67
N GLY A 63 3.80 9.60 -2.95
CA GLY A 63 3.32 9.52 -1.58
C GLY A 63 1.80 9.51 -1.47
N SER A 64 1.24 10.27 -0.52
CA SER A 64 -0.18 10.24 -0.16
C SER A 64 -1.18 10.35 -1.33
N PRO A 65 -0.95 11.16 -2.39
CA PRO A 65 -1.86 11.22 -3.54
C PRO A 65 -2.01 9.89 -4.29
N ALA A 66 -1.09 8.93 -4.11
CA ALA A 66 -1.17 7.62 -4.73
C ALA A 66 -2.00 6.60 -3.93
N ILE A 67 -2.36 6.88 -2.67
CA ILE A 67 -2.99 5.89 -1.77
C ILE A 67 -4.36 5.44 -2.28
N ASP A 68 -5.29 6.38 -2.48
CA ASP A 68 -6.65 6.03 -2.92
C ASP A 68 -6.66 5.37 -4.31
N PRO A 69 -5.87 5.83 -5.30
CA PRO A 69 -5.75 5.14 -6.58
C PRO A 69 -5.16 3.74 -6.47
N LEU A 70 -4.13 3.52 -5.62
CA LEU A 70 -3.56 2.20 -5.37
C LEU A 70 -4.59 1.24 -4.76
N LEU A 71 -5.36 1.69 -3.76
CA LEU A 71 -6.44 0.90 -3.16
C LEU A 71 -7.54 0.58 -4.16
N THR A 72 -7.90 1.55 -5.00
CA THR A 72 -8.88 1.36 -6.08
C THR A 72 -8.38 0.34 -7.10
N ALA A 73 -7.11 0.39 -7.49
CA ALA A 73 -6.50 -0.57 -8.40
C ALA A 73 -6.50 -1.98 -7.81
N MET A 74 -6.23 -2.13 -6.51
CA MET A 74 -6.30 -3.42 -5.80
C MET A 74 -7.71 -4.03 -5.83
N ARG A 75 -8.74 -3.20 -5.63
CA ARG A 75 -10.16 -3.61 -5.67
C ARG A 75 -10.65 -3.98 -7.06
N GLY A 76 -10.14 -3.29 -8.09
CA GLY A 76 -10.59 -3.44 -9.48
C GLY A 76 -9.97 -4.59 -10.26
N THR A 77 -9.17 -5.45 -9.63
CA THR A 77 -8.43 -6.53 -10.30
C THR A 77 -8.43 -7.80 -9.48
N ASP A 78 -8.43 -8.97 -10.12
CA ASP A 78 -8.15 -10.27 -9.49
C ASP A 78 -6.68 -10.71 -9.67
N GLU A 79 -5.88 -9.88 -10.33
CA GLU A 79 -4.48 -10.18 -10.57
C GLU A 79 -3.66 -10.04 -9.28
N ILE A 80 -3.19 -11.18 -8.76
CA ILE A 80 -2.43 -11.27 -7.52
C ILE A 80 -1.17 -10.40 -7.55
N ASP A 81 -0.44 -10.38 -8.67
CA ASP A 81 0.80 -9.62 -8.77
C ASP A 81 0.56 -8.12 -8.70
N LEU A 82 -0.48 -7.61 -9.38
CA LEU A 82 -0.85 -6.21 -9.28
C LEU A 82 -1.23 -5.82 -7.84
N ARG A 83 -2.02 -6.66 -7.14
CA ARG A 83 -2.35 -6.44 -5.72
C ARG A 83 -1.10 -6.44 -4.83
N ARG A 84 -0.11 -7.31 -5.10
CA ARG A 84 1.16 -7.33 -4.38
C ARG A 84 1.96 -6.06 -4.56
N TYR A 85 2.12 -5.59 -5.80
CA TYR A 85 2.86 -4.35 -6.07
C TYR A 85 2.16 -3.14 -5.45
N ALA A 86 0.83 -3.06 -5.54
CA ALA A 86 0.08 -1.96 -4.95
C ALA A 86 0.19 -1.96 -3.42
N ALA A 87 0.05 -3.12 -2.77
CA ALA A 87 0.22 -3.23 -1.31
C ALA A 87 1.66 -2.98 -0.87
N ALA A 88 2.67 -3.39 -1.65
CA ALA A 88 4.05 -3.05 -1.39
C ALA A 88 4.28 -1.53 -1.49
N ALA A 89 3.71 -0.87 -2.50
CA ALA A 89 3.79 0.59 -2.62
C ALA A 89 3.12 1.29 -1.44
N LEU A 90 1.93 0.85 -1.02
CA LEU A 90 1.25 1.38 0.18
C LEU A 90 2.10 1.21 1.46
N ALA A 91 2.80 0.08 1.59
CA ALA A 91 3.70 -0.15 2.71
C ALA A 91 4.90 0.80 2.74
N GLU A 92 5.50 1.07 1.58
CA GLU A 92 6.63 1.99 1.44
C GLU A 92 6.20 3.47 1.55
N ILE A 93 4.94 3.81 1.21
CA ILE A 93 4.36 5.13 1.50
C ILE A 93 4.26 5.36 3.02
N GLY A 94 4.01 4.31 3.80
CA GLY A 94 4.13 4.33 5.26
C GLY A 94 2.86 4.81 5.98
N GLU A 95 3.04 5.63 7.02
CA GLU A 95 1.99 6.04 7.96
C GLU A 95 0.67 6.52 7.31
N PRO A 96 0.67 7.34 6.25
CA PRO A 96 -0.57 7.81 5.65
C PRO A 96 -1.44 6.68 5.07
N ALA A 97 -0.87 5.50 4.79
CA ALA A 97 -1.60 4.35 4.29
C ALA A 97 -2.25 3.50 5.40
N ILE A 98 -1.94 3.72 6.68
CA ILE A 98 -2.38 2.85 7.77
C ILE A 98 -3.91 2.84 7.92
N GLU A 99 -4.55 4.01 8.05
CA GLU A 99 -6.00 4.10 8.24
C GLU A 99 -6.78 3.49 7.05
N PRO A 100 -6.43 3.80 5.78
CA PRO A 100 -7.07 3.14 4.64
C PRO A 100 -6.86 1.62 4.59
N LEU A 101 -5.71 1.12 5.05
CA LEU A 101 -5.44 -0.33 5.15
C LEU A 101 -6.24 -0.97 6.29
N ILE A 102 -6.44 -0.27 7.40
CA ILE A 102 -7.29 -0.71 8.52
C ILE A 102 -8.75 -0.81 8.09
N ASP A 103 -9.23 0.13 7.28
CA ASP A 103 -10.59 0.10 6.73
C ASP A 103 -10.86 -1.20 5.93
N ILE A 104 -9.87 -1.72 5.19
CA ILE A 104 -9.98 -3.01 4.49
C ILE A 104 -10.22 -4.15 5.49
N ILE A 105 -9.51 -4.14 6.63
CA ILE A 105 -9.65 -5.15 7.68
C ILE A 105 -11.00 -5.03 8.38
N ALA A 106 -11.41 -3.80 8.72
CA ALA A 106 -12.67 -3.50 9.39
C ALA A 106 -13.89 -3.91 8.53
N ARG A 107 -13.81 -3.71 7.21
CA ARG A 107 -14.86 -4.09 6.25
C ARG A 107 -14.82 -5.55 5.83
N ALA A 108 -13.89 -6.34 6.36
CA ALA A 108 -13.70 -7.75 6.03
C ALA A 108 -13.58 -8.00 4.51
N GLU A 109 -12.86 -7.14 3.78
CA GLU A 109 -12.62 -7.29 2.34
C GLU A 109 -11.68 -8.48 2.08
N ARG A 110 -12.24 -9.71 2.08
CA ARG A 110 -11.50 -10.99 2.16
C ARG A 110 -10.37 -11.14 1.16
N ASP A 111 -10.59 -10.69 -0.06
CA ASP A 111 -9.64 -10.82 -1.16
C ASP A 111 -8.47 -9.83 -1.07
N LEU A 112 -8.63 -8.76 -0.27
CA LEU A 112 -7.63 -7.72 -0.06
C LEU A 112 -6.91 -7.84 1.29
N MET A 113 -7.56 -8.46 2.27
CA MET A 113 -7.00 -8.62 3.62
C MET A 113 -5.56 -9.17 3.62
N PRO A 114 -5.18 -10.24 2.87
CA PRO A 114 -3.80 -10.73 2.89
C PRO A 114 -2.77 -9.65 2.50
N PHE A 115 -3.13 -8.80 1.55
CA PHE A 115 -2.29 -7.70 1.07
C PHE A 115 -2.28 -6.52 2.04
N ALA A 116 -3.43 -6.19 2.62
CA ALA A 116 -3.51 -5.13 3.62
C ALA A 116 -2.71 -5.48 4.88
N VAL A 117 -2.82 -6.72 5.36
CA VAL A 117 -2.01 -7.18 6.49
C VAL A 117 -0.53 -7.23 6.13
N MET A 118 -0.16 -7.67 4.92
CA MET A 118 1.24 -7.61 4.47
C MET A 118 1.77 -6.17 4.53
N ALA A 119 0.98 -5.19 4.08
CA ALA A 119 1.38 -3.79 4.11
C ALA A 119 1.51 -3.26 5.54
N LEU A 120 0.51 -3.48 6.41
CA LEU A 120 0.53 -3.06 7.82
C LEU A 120 1.72 -3.69 8.59
N CYS A 121 2.01 -4.97 8.37
CA CYS A 121 3.16 -5.64 8.97
C CYS A 121 4.50 -5.04 8.50
N ARG A 122 4.59 -4.60 7.23
CA ARG A 122 5.78 -3.93 6.70
C ARG A 122 5.94 -2.51 7.21
N ILE A 123 4.83 -1.79 7.42
CA ILE A 123 4.84 -0.45 8.05
C ILE A 123 5.37 -0.55 9.49
N GLY A 124 4.95 -1.58 10.24
CA GLY A 124 5.50 -1.87 11.56
C GLY A 124 4.88 -1.03 12.68
N GLU A 125 5.70 -0.58 13.64
CA GLU A 125 5.28 0.07 14.89
C GLU A 125 4.16 1.13 14.74
N PRO A 126 4.17 2.03 13.73
CA PRO A 126 3.11 3.02 13.60
C PRO A 126 1.70 2.44 13.40
N ALA A 127 1.59 1.19 12.92
CA ALA A 127 0.30 0.51 12.75
C ALA A 127 -0.26 -0.08 14.04
N VAL A 128 0.54 -0.17 15.12
CA VAL A 128 0.16 -0.84 16.38
C VAL A 128 -1.01 -0.13 17.06
N GLU A 129 -0.90 1.17 17.32
CA GLU A 129 -1.95 1.94 17.99
C GLU A 129 -3.28 1.95 17.22
N PRO A 130 -3.29 2.19 15.89
CA PRO A 130 -4.51 2.02 15.09
C PRO A 130 -5.11 0.61 15.14
N LEU A 131 -4.29 -0.45 15.17
CA LEU A 131 -4.78 -1.83 15.31
C LEU A 131 -5.33 -2.12 16.72
N LEU A 132 -4.76 -1.54 17.78
CA LEU A 132 -5.30 -1.63 19.12
C LEU A 132 -6.69 -0.98 19.21
N ARG A 133 -6.86 0.19 18.58
CA ARG A 133 -8.20 0.81 18.46
C ARG A 133 -9.17 -0.09 17.70
N LEU A 134 -8.72 -0.77 16.65
CA LEU A 134 -9.56 -1.73 15.92
C LEU A 134 -10.01 -2.92 16.80
N MET A 135 -9.19 -3.33 17.78
CA MET A 135 -9.56 -4.36 18.76
C MET A 135 -10.68 -3.93 19.73
N GLU A 136 -10.97 -2.64 19.84
CA GLU A 136 -12.09 -2.12 20.65
C GLU A 136 -13.42 -2.11 19.88
N SER A 137 -13.41 -2.53 18.61
CA SER A 137 -14.61 -2.68 17.78
C SER A 137 -15.66 -3.57 18.46
N PRO A 138 -16.97 -3.28 18.36
CA PRO A 138 -18.02 -4.13 18.90
C PRO A 138 -18.15 -5.49 18.18
N ASP A 139 -17.58 -5.63 16.98
CA ASP A 139 -17.64 -6.87 16.19
C ASP A 139 -16.51 -7.84 16.58
N PRO A 140 -16.82 -9.01 17.17
CA PRO A 140 -15.81 -9.99 17.59
C PRO A 140 -14.87 -10.43 16.47
N ASP A 141 -15.38 -10.57 15.24
CA ASP A 141 -14.57 -11.00 14.10
C ASP A 141 -13.52 -9.92 13.75
N THR A 142 -13.90 -8.65 13.86
CA THR A 142 -12.98 -7.51 13.67
C THR A 142 -11.93 -7.45 14.77
N GLN A 143 -12.31 -7.74 16.02
CA GLN A 143 -11.36 -7.83 17.13
C GLN A 143 -10.33 -8.94 16.90
N GLU A 144 -10.79 -10.13 16.48
CA GLU A 144 -9.92 -11.27 16.20
C GLU A 144 -8.95 -10.94 15.05
N ARG A 145 -9.45 -10.35 13.95
CA ARG A 145 -8.60 -9.90 12.84
C ARG A 145 -7.52 -8.95 13.30
N ALA A 146 -7.87 -7.92 14.10
CA ALA A 146 -6.91 -6.96 14.62
C ALA A 146 -5.85 -7.63 15.52
N ALA A 147 -6.28 -8.52 16.41
CA ALA A 147 -5.39 -9.27 17.30
C ALA A 147 -4.41 -10.17 16.52
N LEU A 148 -4.87 -10.86 15.49
CA LEU A 148 -4.04 -11.70 14.63
C LEU A 148 -2.96 -10.90 13.89
N ILE A 149 -3.29 -9.67 13.47
CA ILE A 149 -2.32 -8.78 12.82
C ILE A 149 -1.24 -8.36 13.81
N LEU A 150 -1.64 -7.86 14.99
CA LEU A 150 -0.70 -7.46 16.06
C LEU A 150 0.22 -8.62 16.45
N TRP A 151 -0.33 -9.83 16.59
CA TRP A 151 0.47 -11.02 16.85
C TRP A 151 1.48 -11.30 15.73
N ARG A 152 1.05 -11.18 14.46
CA ARG A 152 1.90 -11.41 13.28
C ARG A 152 2.99 -10.35 13.09
N MET A 153 2.82 -9.16 13.65
CA MET A 153 3.85 -8.11 13.66
C MET A 153 5.05 -8.47 14.55
N GLY A 154 4.92 -9.42 15.48
CA GLY A 154 6.00 -9.84 16.38
C GLY A 154 6.21 -8.83 17.52
N GLU A 155 7.48 -8.57 17.89
CA GLU A 155 7.86 -7.63 18.96
C GLU A 155 7.02 -6.35 19.03
N PRO A 156 6.82 -5.57 17.95
CA PRO A 156 6.05 -4.33 18.02
C PRO A 156 4.58 -4.52 18.39
N GLY A 157 3.96 -5.66 18.08
CA GLY A 157 2.54 -5.90 18.33
C GLY A 157 2.24 -6.85 19.49
N ALA A 158 3.15 -7.77 19.83
CA ALA A 158 2.91 -8.84 20.81
C ALA A 158 2.74 -8.33 22.25
N GLY A 159 3.59 -7.38 22.67
CA GLY A 159 3.50 -6.77 24.00
C GLY A 159 2.19 -5.99 24.18
N PRO A 160 1.89 -5.02 23.30
CA PRO A 160 0.64 -4.27 23.37
C PRO A 160 -0.61 -5.14 23.27
N LEU A 161 -0.59 -6.18 22.43
CA LEU A 161 -1.66 -7.16 22.34
C LEU A 161 -1.89 -7.89 23.68
N ALA A 162 -0.83 -8.35 24.35
CA ALA A 162 -0.94 -9.05 25.62
C ALA A 162 -1.55 -8.18 26.72
N GLU A 163 -1.21 -6.89 26.75
CA GLU A 163 -1.82 -5.95 27.69
C GLU A 163 -3.29 -5.69 27.37
N ALA A 164 -3.63 -5.49 26.09
CA ALA A 164 -5.02 -5.28 25.66
C ALA A 164 -5.95 -6.46 26.02
N LEU A 165 -5.45 -7.70 25.89
CA LEU A 165 -6.23 -8.89 26.25
C LEU A 165 -6.46 -9.01 27.77
N LYS A 166 -5.47 -8.68 28.61
CA LYS A 166 -5.62 -8.68 30.08
C LYS A 166 -6.70 -7.70 30.57
N VAL A 167 -6.88 -6.58 29.87
CA VAL A 167 -7.92 -5.60 30.22
C VAL A 167 -9.31 -6.12 29.92
N LYS A 168 -9.49 -6.89 28.83
CA LYS A 168 -10.78 -7.48 28.45
C LYS A 168 -11.26 -8.61 29.38
N ASP A 169 -10.34 -9.31 30.03
CA ASP A 169 -10.66 -10.43 30.93
C ASP A 169 -11.04 -9.98 32.36
N ARG A 170 -11.11 -8.67 32.63
CA ARG A 170 -11.51 -8.07 33.93
C ARG A 170 -12.95 -7.59 33.91
#